data_AF-A0A7S0WV36-F1
#
_entry.id   AF-A0A7S0WV36-F1
#
_cell.length_a   1.000
_cell.length_b   1.000
_cell.length_c   1.000
_cell.angle_alpha   90.00
_cell.angle_beta   90.00
_cell.angle_gamma   90.00
#
_symmetry.space_group_name_H-M   'P 1'
#
loop_
_entity.id
_entity.type
_entity.pdbx_description
1 polymer ?
#
loop_
_entity_poly.entity_id
_entity_poly.type
_entity_poly.pdbx_seq_one_letter_code
_entity_poly.pdbx_strand_id
1 'polypeptide(L)'
;GGDAFAKMKEGAKASSAAPKKRLKKSKAKKKSSKVANVGDKSLEVAESLAAFDPAKNATLTPGKPVPYMFLADTFETVANETKRLKITEILTNAFRTIIATTPEDLLPAVYLSANQIAPAHEGKELGIGDATLIKTLADATGRKESAIKAEYTEEGDLGIVAQASRSTQKMMFPPPPLTVPRVLAAFREIGLMEGSKSVERKRAAIKKLLVSSKEIEAGYVIRSLQGKLRIGLAQQTVVTALAQAALLQEEVRDGPG
;
A
#
# COMPACT_ATOMS: atom_id res chain seq x y z
N GLY A 1 -39.60 -40.40 56.70
CA GLY A 1 -38.58 -40.30 55.66
C GLY A 1 -37.66 -39.17 56.03
N GLY A 2 -36.36 -39.45 56.09
CA GLY A 2 -35.27 -38.47 56.25
C GLY A 2 -35.01 -38.03 57.68
N ASP A 3 -34.10 -38.73 58.38
CA ASP A 3 -33.06 -38.04 59.17
C ASP A 3 -31.91 -38.96 59.64
N ALA A 4 -30.69 -38.43 59.47
CA ALA A 4 -29.53 -38.45 60.37
C ALA A 4 -28.60 -39.67 60.61
N PHE A 5 -27.32 -39.30 60.87
CA PHE A 5 -26.17 -39.99 61.50
C PHE A 5 -25.44 -41.11 60.73
N ALA A 6 -24.14 -41.40 60.87
CA ALA A 6 -22.88 -40.75 61.31
C ALA A 6 -21.79 -41.87 61.36
N LYS A 7 -20.51 -41.47 61.46
CA LYS A 7 -19.31 -42.19 61.97
C LYS A 7 -18.44 -43.03 61.01
N MET A 8 -17.22 -42.48 60.80
CA MET A 8 -15.89 -43.03 61.12
C MET A 8 -15.69 -44.56 61.23
N LYS A 9 -14.66 -45.06 60.52
CA LYS A 9 -13.57 -45.88 61.11
C LYS A 9 -12.32 -45.97 60.22
N GLU A 10 -11.18 -46.04 60.89
CA GLU A 10 -9.79 -46.11 60.40
C GLU A 10 -9.37 -47.48 59.84
N GLY A 11 -8.34 -47.46 58.98
CA GLY A 11 -7.10 -48.25 59.17
C GLY A 11 -6.93 -49.57 58.38
N ALA A 12 -5.96 -49.60 57.45
CA ALA A 12 -4.83 -50.56 57.44
C ALA A 12 -3.94 -50.42 56.18
N LYS A 13 -2.60 -50.45 56.42
CA LYS A 13 -1.48 -50.43 55.44
C LYS A 13 -1.32 -51.78 54.72
N ALA A 14 -0.77 -51.77 53.50
CA ALA A 14 0.35 -52.64 53.09
C ALA A 14 1.01 -52.20 51.77
N SER A 15 2.34 -52.16 51.76
CA SER A 15 3.21 -51.86 50.61
C SER A 15 3.49 -53.11 49.76
N SER A 16 3.82 -52.94 48.48
CA SER A 16 4.93 -53.70 47.86
C SER A 16 5.41 -53.05 46.55
N ALA A 17 6.66 -53.36 46.21
CA ALA A 17 7.57 -52.60 45.37
C ALA A 17 7.55 -52.95 43.86
N ALA A 18 8.30 -52.12 43.11
CA ALA A 18 8.45 -51.97 41.66
C ALA A 18 8.81 -53.24 40.83
N PRO A 19 8.83 -53.14 39.49
CA PRO A 19 10.14 -52.84 38.86
C PRO A 19 10.13 -51.92 37.62
N LYS A 20 11.31 -51.32 37.43
CA LYS A 20 11.74 -50.34 36.42
C LYS A 20 11.77 -50.93 34.99
N LYS A 21 11.26 -50.17 33.99
CA LYS A 21 11.54 -50.41 32.56
C LYS A 21 12.39 -49.27 31.99
N ARG A 22 13.61 -49.63 31.56
CA ARG A 22 14.63 -48.79 30.89
C ARG A 22 14.06 -48.13 29.63
N LEU A 23 14.05 -46.80 29.59
CA LEU A 23 13.88 -46.03 28.36
C LEU A 23 15.24 -45.81 27.70
N LYS A 24 15.35 -46.27 26.45
CA LYS A 24 16.52 -46.11 25.57
C LYS A 24 16.70 -44.63 25.23
N LYS A 25 17.92 -44.10 25.42
CA LYS A 25 18.34 -42.78 24.91
C LYS A 25 18.44 -42.84 23.39
N SER A 26 17.52 -42.22 22.66
CA SER A 26 17.73 -41.80 21.28
C SER A 26 18.29 -40.37 21.27
N LYS A 27 19.45 -40.19 20.64
CA LYS A 27 20.10 -38.89 20.44
C LYS A 27 19.22 -38.02 19.52
N ALA A 28 18.51 -37.06 20.09
CA ALA A 28 17.87 -35.99 19.31
C ALA A 28 18.95 -35.02 18.83
N LYS A 29 19.21 -35.03 17.52
CA LYS A 29 20.04 -34.06 16.81
C LYS A 29 19.32 -32.71 16.88
N LYS A 30 19.80 -31.80 17.75
CA LYS A 30 19.27 -30.44 17.92
C LYS A 30 19.60 -29.66 16.63
N LYS A 31 18.68 -29.62 15.66
CA LYS A 31 18.68 -28.58 14.62
C LYS A 31 18.24 -27.29 15.31
N SER A 32 19.18 -26.40 15.60
CA SER A 32 18.85 -25.03 16.00
C SER A 32 18.20 -24.33 14.80
N SER A 33 16.88 -24.20 14.82
CA SER A 33 16.20 -23.22 13.99
C SER A 33 16.66 -21.85 14.46
N LYS A 34 17.44 -21.14 13.65
CA LYS A 34 17.87 -19.76 13.90
C LYS A 34 16.60 -18.90 13.82
N VAL A 35 15.99 -18.61 14.97
CA VAL A 35 14.88 -17.67 15.06
C VAL A 35 15.50 -16.28 14.92
N ALA A 36 15.38 -15.67 13.74
CA ALA A 36 15.84 -14.31 13.51
C ALA A 36 15.09 -13.36 14.46
N ASN A 37 15.82 -12.65 15.31
CA ASN A 37 15.24 -11.68 16.23
C ASN A 37 14.89 -10.38 15.49
N VAL A 38 14.10 -9.52 16.13
CA VAL A 38 13.69 -8.21 15.56
C VAL A 38 14.90 -7.35 15.18
N GLY A 39 16.00 -7.45 15.93
CA GLY A 39 17.27 -6.78 15.63
C GLY A 39 17.88 -7.24 14.30
N ASP A 40 17.93 -8.56 14.07
CA ASP A 40 18.54 -9.13 12.86
C ASP A 40 17.85 -8.65 11.58
N LYS A 41 16.50 -8.55 11.61
CA LYS A 41 15.70 -8.06 10.48
C LYS A 41 15.89 -6.57 10.22
N SER A 42 16.15 -5.79 11.26
CA SER A 42 16.38 -4.34 11.12
C SER A 42 17.75 -4.06 10.51
N LEU A 43 18.76 -4.87 10.85
CA LEU A 43 20.09 -4.82 10.25
C LEU A 43 20.04 -5.21 8.76
N GLU A 44 19.34 -6.29 8.43
CA GLU A 44 19.16 -6.72 7.03
C GLU A 44 18.52 -5.63 6.15
N VAL A 45 17.51 -4.93 6.67
CA VAL A 45 16.88 -3.80 5.97
C VAL A 45 17.83 -2.62 5.83
N ALA A 46 18.63 -2.30 6.86
CA ALA A 46 19.61 -1.23 6.79
C ALA A 46 20.71 -1.52 5.74
N GLU A 47 21.20 -2.77 5.70
CA GLU A 47 22.15 -3.23 4.68
C GLU A 47 21.54 -3.14 3.27
N SER A 48 20.28 -3.56 3.10
CA SER A 48 19.56 -3.45 1.83
C SER A 48 19.40 -1.99 1.38
N LEU A 49 19.04 -1.08 2.30
CA LEU A 49 18.94 0.35 2.03
C LEU A 49 20.30 0.95 1.64
N ALA A 50 21.37 0.60 2.35
CA ALA A 50 22.72 1.09 2.04
C ALA A 50 23.22 0.59 0.68
N ALA A 51 22.88 -0.66 0.31
CA ALA A 51 23.26 -1.26 -0.96
C ALA A 51 22.41 -0.77 -2.15
N PHE A 52 21.23 -0.19 -1.91
CA PHE A 52 20.37 0.32 -2.96
C PHE A 52 20.95 1.59 -3.59
N ASP A 53 21.14 1.55 -4.92
CA ASP A 53 21.61 2.65 -5.75
C ASP A 53 20.41 3.31 -6.48
N PRO A 54 19.97 4.50 -6.05
CA PRO A 54 18.81 5.17 -6.65
C PRO A 54 19.01 5.55 -8.12
N ALA A 55 20.26 5.81 -8.55
CA ALA A 55 20.55 6.26 -9.91
C ALA A 55 20.59 5.12 -10.92
N LYS A 56 21.04 3.92 -10.50
CA LYS A 56 21.06 2.72 -11.37
C LYS A 56 19.72 2.00 -11.45
N ASN A 57 18.88 2.14 -10.43
CA ASN A 57 17.59 1.46 -10.37
C ASN A 57 16.43 2.32 -10.88
N ALA A 58 16.72 3.54 -11.35
CA ALA A 58 15.74 4.43 -11.93
C ALA A 58 15.34 3.98 -13.34
N THR A 59 14.09 3.55 -13.52
CA THR A 59 13.41 3.61 -14.82
C THR A 59 13.05 5.05 -15.22
N LEU A 60 13.39 6.03 -14.37
CA LEU A 60 13.08 7.43 -14.50
C LEU A 60 14.15 8.17 -15.32
N THR A 61 13.73 9.08 -16.19
CA THR A 61 14.64 10.01 -16.86
C THR A 61 14.87 11.23 -15.95
N PRO A 62 16.12 11.54 -15.55
CA PRO A 62 16.41 12.72 -14.72
C PRO A 62 15.87 14.02 -15.31
N GLY A 63 15.29 14.88 -14.46
CA GLY A 63 14.71 16.17 -14.86
C GLY A 63 13.44 16.07 -15.71
N LYS A 64 12.86 14.87 -15.88
CA LYS A 64 11.52 14.69 -16.44
C LYS A 64 10.53 14.37 -15.33
N PRO A 65 9.25 14.77 -15.47
CA PRO A 65 8.23 14.42 -14.50
C PRO A 65 8.13 12.91 -14.29
N VAL A 66 8.08 12.48 -13.04
CA VAL A 66 7.99 11.08 -12.64
C VAL A 66 6.70 10.48 -13.20
N PRO A 67 6.77 9.41 -14.02
CA PRO A 67 5.58 8.71 -14.50
C PRO A 67 4.74 8.19 -13.33
N TYR A 68 3.41 8.31 -13.41
CA TYR A 68 2.55 7.83 -12.33
C TYR A 68 2.62 6.31 -12.17
N MET A 69 2.88 5.58 -13.26
CA MET A 69 3.16 4.14 -13.23
C MET A 69 4.23 3.74 -12.21
N PHE A 70 5.32 4.51 -12.07
CA PHE A 70 6.36 4.22 -11.08
C PHE A 70 5.79 4.17 -9.65
N LEU A 71 4.89 5.11 -9.34
CA LEU A 71 4.24 5.16 -8.04
C LEU A 71 3.16 4.08 -7.90
N ALA A 72 2.42 3.79 -8.98
CA ALA A 72 1.43 2.70 -9.00
C ALA A 72 2.09 1.32 -8.78
N ASP A 73 3.23 1.04 -9.42
CA ASP A 73 4.02 -0.19 -9.23
C ASP A 73 4.55 -0.28 -7.80
N THR A 74 4.98 0.86 -7.23
CA THR A 74 5.39 0.94 -5.83
C THR A 74 4.22 0.58 -4.91
N PHE A 75 3.03 1.13 -5.17
CA PHE A 75 1.82 0.81 -4.40
C PHE A 75 1.41 -0.65 -4.54
N GLU A 76 1.53 -1.24 -5.72
CA GLU A 76 1.26 -2.66 -5.96
C GLU A 76 2.22 -3.56 -5.20
N THR A 77 3.52 -3.22 -5.21
CA THR A 77 4.53 -3.94 -4.44
C THR A 77 4.27 -3.84 -2.94
N VAL A 78 3.86 -2.66 -2.45
CA VAL A 78 3.47 -2.44 -1.05
C VAL A 78 2.21 -3.23 -0.68
N ALA A 79 1.19 -3.24 -1.54
CA ALA A 79 -0.07 -3.94 -1.30
C ALA A 79 0.11 -5.45 -1.15
N ASN A 80 1.11 -6.02 -1.85
CA ASN A 80 1.44 -7.43 -1.82
C ASN A 80 2.45 -7.82 -0.71
N GLU A 81 2.90 -6.87 0.10
CA GLU A 81 3.81 -7.12 1.23
C GLU A 81 3.08 -7.02 2.58
N THR A 82 3.43 -7.90 3.52
CA THR A 82 2.81 -7.95 4.85
C THR A 82 3.75 -7.44 5.95
N LYS A 83 5.06 -7.42 5.69
CA LYS A 83 6.07 -6.99 6.65
C LYS A 83 6.23 -5.48 6.59
N ARG A 84 5.80 -4.79 7.66
CA ARG A 84 5.91 -3.33 7.78
C ARG A 84 7.31 -2.79 7.50
N LEU A 85 8.37 -3.45 7.97
CA LEU A 85 9.76 -3.02 7.70
C LEU A 85 10.09 -3.04 6.21
N LYS A 86 9.62 -4.06 5.48
CA LYS A 86 9.85 -4.18 4.04
C LYS A 86 9.01 -3.17 3.25
N ILE A 87 7.76 -2.91 3.69
CA ILE A 87 6.93 -1.83 3.15
C ILE A 87 7.65 -0.48 3.29
N THR A 88 8.18 -0.18 4.48
CA THR A 88 8.95 1.06 4.70
C THR A 88 10.14 1.11 3.76
N GLU A 89 10.91 0.02 3.65
CA GLU A 89 12.08 -0.07 2.77
C GLU A 89 11.73 0.21 1.29
N ILE A 90 10.67 -0.41 0.77
CA ILE A 90 10.20 -0.22 -0.61
C ILE A 90 9.89 1.27 -0.85
N LEU A 91 9.14 1.88 0.07
CA LEU A 91 8.74 3.28 -0.05
C LEU A 91 9.94 4.24 0.11
N THR A 92 10.87 3.93 1.02
CA THR A 92 12.12 4.67 1.20
C THR A 92 12.92 4.67 -0.10
N ASN A 93 13.09 3.51 -0.73
CA ASN A 93 13.81 3.40 -1.99
C ASN A 93 13.11 4.14 -3.13
N ALA A 94 11.77 4.07 -3.19
CA ALA A 94 11.00 4.85 -4.17
C ALA A 94 11.24 6.37 -4.00
N PHE A 95 11.21 6.88 -2.77
CA PHE A 95 11.50 8.30 -2.51
C PHE A 95 12.95 8.68 -2.80
N ARG A 96 13.93 7.82 -2.47
CA ARG A 96 15.34 8.05 -2.83
C ARG A 96 15.53 8.14 -4.34
N THR A 97 14.88 7.28 -5.12
CA THR A 97 14.92 7.35 -6.59
C THR A 97 14.35 8.68 -7.09
N ILE A 98 13.25 9.17 -6.52
CA ILE A 98 12.68 10.47 -6.90
C ILE A 98 13.63 11.61 -6.53
N ILE A 99 14.19 11.62 -5.31
CA ILE A 99 15.16 12.64 -4.89
C ILE A 99 16.39 12.65 -5.80
N ALA A 100 16.88 11.48 -6.23
CA ALA A 100 18.05 11.39 -7.08
C ALA A 100 17.80 11.85 -8.54
N THR A 101 16.55 11.82 -9.01
CA THR A 101 16.23 12.03 -10.44
C THR A 101 15.45 13.30 -10.71
N THR A 102 14.38 13.54 -9.95
CA THR A 102 13.42 14.65 -10.12
C THR A 102 12.90 15.09 -8.74
N PRO A 103 13.73 15.78 -7.92
CA PRO A 103 13.39 16.15 -6.54
C PRO A 103 12.08 16.93 -6.38
N GLU A 104 11.70 17.74 -7.38
CA GLU A 104 10.48 18.55 -7.39
C GLU A 104 9.20 17.71 -7.31
N ASP A 105 9.26 16.45 -7.76
CA ASP A 105 8.14 15.52 -7.75
C ASP A 105 8.02 14.71 -6.45
N LEU A 106 8.97 14.87 -5.52
CA LEU A 106 8.92 14.22 -4.21
C LEU A 106 7.68 14.62 -3.42
N LEU A 107 7.38 15.92 -3.34
CA LEU A 107 6.23 16.42 -2.59
C LEU A 107 4.91 15.85 -3.17
N PRO A 108 4.70 15.88 -4.50
CA PRO A 108 3.58 15.16 -5.11
C PRO A 108 3.49 13.68 -4.77
N ALA A 109 4.62 12.96 -4.82
CA ALA A 109 4.66 11.53 -4.51
C ALA A 109 4.30 11.24 -3.05
N VAL A 110 4.78 12.06 -2.11
CA VAL A 110 4.47 11.94 -0.68
C VAL A 110 2.98 12.15 -0.41
N TYR A 111 2.38 13.19 -1.00
CA TYR A 111 0.94 13.46 -0.89
C TYR A 111 0.11 12.29 -1.41
N LEU A 112 0.41 11.79 -2.60
CA LEU A 112 -0.29 10.64 -3.18
C LEU A 112 -0.08 9.35 -2.37
N SER A 113 1.13 9.11 -1.83
CA SER A 113 1.41 7.95 -0.96
C SER A 113 0.64 8.01 0.35
N ALA A 114 0.43 9.21 0.90
CA ALA A 114 -0.41 9.43 2.07
C ALA A 114 -1.92 9.46 1.74
N ASN A 115 -2.27 9.35 0.46
CA ASN A 115 -3.63 9.56 -0.06
C ASN A 115 -4.25 10.90 0.39
N GLN A 116 -3.42 11.95 0.40
CA GLN A 116 -3.78 13.31 0.77
C GLN A 116 -3.58 14.25 -0.42
N ILE A 117 -4.46 15.23 -0.58
CA ILE A 117 -4.37 16.23 -1.66
C ILE A 117 -3.96 17.62 -1.15
N ALA A 118 -4.08 17.83 0.16
CA ALA A 118 -3.79 19.08 0.86
C ALA A 118 -3.38 18.79 2.31
N PRO A 119 -2.77 19.76 3.02
CA PRO A 119 -2.57 19.69 4.46
C PRO A 119 -3.89 19.45 5.23
N ALA A 120 -3.83 18.68 6.32
CA ALA A 120 -5.02 18.29 7.08
C ALA A 120 -5.83 19.48 7.63
N HIS A 121 -5.18 20.59 7.97
CA HIS A 121 -5.84 21.78 8.51
C HIS A 121 -6.67 22.55 7.46
N GLU A 122 -6.49 22.29 6.17
CA GLU A 122 -7.30 22.90 5.10
C GLU A 122 -8.65 22.20 4.91
N GLY A 123 -8.85 21.00 5.47
CA GLY A 123 -10.13 20.28 5.40
C GLY A 123 -10.61 19.93 3.99
N LYS A 124 -9.72 19.94 2.99
CA LYS A 124 -10.08 19.67 1.59
C LYS A 124 -10.28 18.18 1.35
N GLU A 125 -11.50 17.82 0.97
CA GLU A 125 -11.86 16.48 0.55
C GLU A 125 -12.24 16.45 -0.94
N LEU A 126 -12.09 15.30 -1.57
CA LEU A 126 -12.52 15.13 -2.96
C LEU A 126 -14.05 15.15 -3.09
N GLY A 127 -14.77 14.68 -2.08
CA GLY A 127 -16.22 14.68 -2.02
C GLY A 127 -16.86 13.92 -3.18
N ILE A 128 -16.33 12.74 -3.52
CA ILE A 128 -16.82 11.90 -4.62
C ILE A 128 -17.36 10.59 -4.04
N GLY A 129 -18.64 10.32 -4.28
CA GLY A 129 -19.26 9.04 -3.92
C GLY A 129 -19.04 7.96 -5.00
N ASP A 130 -19.08 6.70 -4.59
CA ASP A 130 -18.91 5.53 -5.46
C ASP A 130 -19.84 5.54 -6.68
N ALA A 131 -21.09 5.99 -6.53
CA ALA A 131 -22.04 6.10 -7.64
C ALA A 131 -21.52 7.03 -8.77
N THR A 132 -20.83 8.12 -8.40
CA THR A 132 -20.22 9.05 -9.35
C THR A 132 -19.02 8.41 -10.04
N LEU A 133 -18.20 7.65 -9.31
CA LEU A 133 -17.04 6.94 -9.86
C LEU A 133 -17.45 5.83 -10.81
N ILE A 134 -18.44 5.01 -10.44
CA ILE A 134 -19.00 3.94 -11.28
C ILE A 134 -19.50 4.51 -12.61
N LYS A 135 -20.28 5.59 -12.55
CA LYS A 135 -20.79 6.25 -13.74
C LYS A 135 -19.67 6.81 -14.61
N THR A 136 -18.66 7.42 -14.00
CA THR A 136 -17.51 7.97 -14.74
C THR A 136 -16.65 6.89 -15.36
N LEU A 137 -16.45 5.77 -14.66
CA LEU A 137 -15.73 4.61 -15.16
C LEU A 137 -16.47 3.98 -16.35
N ALA A 138 -17.80 3.87 -16.28
CA ALA A 138 -18.63 3.44 -17.40
C ALA A 138 -18.40 4.33 -18.64
N ASP A 139 -18.45 5.65 -18.46
CA ASP A 139 -18.25 6.62 -19.54
C ASP A 139 -16.83 6.62 -20.12
N ALA A 140 -15.81 6.37 -19.29
CA ALA A 140 -14.40 6.33 -19.70
C ALA A 140 -14.06 5.04 -20.46
N THR A 141 -14.74 3.93 -20.11
CA THR A 141 -14.43 2.59 -20.62
C THR A 141 -15.38 2.14 -21.74
N GLY A 142 -16.51 2.83 -21.90
CA GLY A 142 -17.58 2.46 -22.83
C GLY A 142 -18.43 1.28 -22.35
N ARG A 143 -18.32 0.91 -21.07
CA ARG A 143 -19.04 -0.22 -20.46
C ARG A 143 -20.39 0.24 -19.92
N LYS A 144 -21.32 -0.70 -19.72
CA LYS A 144 -22.61 -0.42 -19.07
C LYS A 144 -22.39 -0.23 -17.56
N GLU A 145 -23.03 0.78 -16.96
CA GLU A 145 -22.98 1.02 -15.51
C GLU A 145 -23.39 -0.22 -14.69
N SER A 146 -24.39 -0.97 -15.16
CA SER A 146 -24.87 -2.19 -14.48
C SER A 146 -23.82 -3.29 -14.39
N ALA A 147 -22.96 -3.43 -15.42
CA ALA A 147 -21.87 -4.40 -15.41
C ALA A 147 -20.80 -4.04 -14.38
N ILE A 148 -20.40 -2.75 -14.34
CA ILE A 148 -19.44 -2.25 -13.35
C ILE A 148 -19.99 -2.40 -11.93
N LYS A 149 -21.28 -2.14 -11.71
CA LYS A 149 -21.93 -2.35 -10.40
C LYS A 149 -21.90 -3.80 -9.95
N ALA A 150 -22.17 -4.73 -10.87
CA ALA A 150 -22.15 -6.17 -10.57
C ALA A 150 -20.73 -6.61 -10.17
N GLU A 151 -19.71 -6.27 -10.97
CA GLU A 151 -18.32 -6.59 -10.68
C GLU A 151 -17.83 -5.92 -9.39
N TYR A 152 -18.23 -4.68 -9.13
CA TYR A 152 -17.87 -4.01 -7.87
C TYR A 152 -18.50 -4.70 -6.65
N THR A 153 -19.70 -5.26 -6.80
CA THR A 153 -20.35 -6.03 -5.72
C THR A 153 -19.63 -7.35 -5.46
N GLU A 154 -19.10 -7.98 -6.50
CA GLU A 154 -18.36 -9.24 -6.42
C GLU A 154 -16.95 -9.05 -5.86
N GLU A 155 -16.20 -8.09 -6.41
CA GLU A 155 -14.80 -7.82 -6.05
C GLU A 155 -14.66 -7.02 -4.75
N GLY A 156 -15.65 -6.20 -4.42
CA GLY A 156 -15.62 -5.30 -3.25
C GLY A 156 -14.62 -4.13 -3.36
N ASP A 157 -13.89 -4.01 -4.47
CA ASP A 157 -12.93 -2.94 -4.76
C ASP A 157 -13.11 -2.40 -6.19
N LEU A 158 -13.55 -1.14 -6.29
CA LEU A 158 -13.76 -0.49 -7.58
C LEU A 158 -12.43 -0.25 -8.32
N GLY A 159 -11.31 -0.21 -7.60
CA GLY A 159 -9.98 -0.15 -8.19
C GLY A 159 -9.65 -1.38 -9.03
N ILE A 160 -9.98 -2.59 -8.54
CA ILE A 160 -9.77 -3.84 -9.28
C ILE A 160 -10.61 -3.82 -10.56
N VAL A 161 -11.89 -3.46 -10.44
CA VAL A 161 -12.80 -3.32 -11.58
C VAL A 161 -12.26 -2.29 -12.59
N ALA A 162 -11.69 -1.19 -12.12
CA ALA A 162 -11.10 -0.17 -12.99
C ALA A 162 -9.85 -0.66 -13.73
N GLN A 163 -8.96 -1.43 -13.09
CA GLN A 163 -7.79 -2.03 -13.75
C GLN A 163 -8.20 -3.04 -14.83
N ALA A 164 -9.22 -3.86 -14.54
CA ALA A 164 -9.76 -4.81 -15.50
C ALA A 164 -10.53 -4.12 -16.65
N SER A 165 -11.03 -2.90 -16.42
CA SER A 165 -11.81 -2.15 -17.41
C SER A 165 -10.90 -1.42 -18.39
N ARG A 166 -10.56 -2.09 -19.49
CA ARG A 166 -9.88 -1.43 -20.62
C ARG A 166 -10.86 -0.53 -21.36
N SER A 167 -10.39 0.63 -21.81
CA SER A 167 -11.21 1.48 -22.66
C SER A 167 -11.46 0.80 -24.01
N THR A 168 -12.73 0.61 -24.34
CA THR A 168 -13.18 0.11 -25.65
C THR A 168 -13.23 1.21 -26.71
N GLN A 169 -13.03 2.47 -26.31
CA GLN A 169 -13.06 3.63 -27.19
C GLN A 169 -11.73 3.77 -27.92
N LYS A 170 -11.71 3.44 -29.22
CA LYS A 170 -10.52 3.57 -30.06
C LYS A 170 -10.21 5.06 -30.28
N MET A 171 -9.15 5.56 -29.68
CA MET A 171 -8.69 6.93 -29.88
C MET A 171 -7.74 7.01 -31.08
N MET A 172 -7.86 8.09 -31.87
CA MET A 172 -6.98 8.34 -33.01
C MET A 172 -5.54 8.66 -32.56
N PHE A 173 -5.39 9.30 -31.39
CA PHE A 173 -4.13 9.54 -30.71
C PHE A 173 -4.28 9.26 -29.21
N PRO A 174 -3.36 8.49 -28.59
CA PRO A 174 -3.41 8.29 -27.16
C PRO A 174 -3.10 9.60 -26.42
N PRO A 175 -3.77 9.90 -25.30
CA PRO A 175 -3.43 11.05 -24.47
C PRO A 175 -2.01 10.90 -23.88
N PRO A 176 -1.39 12.01 -23.44
CA PRO A 176 -0.10 11.95 -22.76
C PRO A 176 -0.20 11.10 -21.49
N PRO A 177 0.85 10.33 -21.15
CA PRO A 177 0.86 9.47 -19.97
C PRO A 177 0.64 10.28 -18.69
N LEU A 178 0.18 9.60 -17.64
CA LEU A 178 0.05 10.20 -16.33
C LEU A 178 1.43 10.39 -15.69
N THR A 179 1.57 11.50 -14.98
CA THR A 179 2.75 11.82 -14.17
C THR A 179 2.28 12.11 -12.75
N VAL A 180 3.14 11.82 -11.77
CA VAL A 180 2.87 12.08 -10.35
C VAL A 180 2.38 13.51 -10.09
N PRO A 181 3.06 14.58 -10.57
CA PRO A 181 2.58 15.95 -10.36
C PRO A 181 1.24 16.23 -11.04
N ARG A 182 1.00 15.67 -12.24
CA ARG A 182 -0.26 15.87 -12.98
C ARG A 182 -1.44 15.21 -12.27
N VAL A 183 -1.25 14.03 -11.70
CA VAL A 183 -2.29 13.34 -10.92
C VAL A 183 -2.65 14.12 -9.66
N LEU A 184 -1.65 14.57 -8.89
CA LEU A 184 -1.92 15.39 -7.70
C LEU A 184 -2.60 16.71 -8.06
N ALA A 185 -2.14 17.40 -9.11
CA ALA A 185 -2.75 18.64 -9.57
C ALA A 185 -4.23 18.44 -9.93
N ALA A 186 -4.55 17.38 -10.67
CA ALA A 186 -5.92 17.05 -11.02
C ALA A 186 -6.78 16.73 -9.80
N PHE A 187 -6.25 15.99 -8.82
CA PHE A 187 -6.96 15.71 -7.56
C PHE A 187 -7.22 16.98 -6.75
N ARG A 188 -6.26 17.91 -6.70
CA ARG A 188 -6.46 19.22 -6.08
C ARG A 188 -7.52 20.04 -6.79
N GLU A 189 -7.51 20.07 -8.12
CA GLU A 189 -8.53 20.75 -8.92
C GLU A 189 -9.92 20.19 -8.61
N ILE A 190 -10.06 18.86 -8.61
CA ILE A 190 -11.30 18.16 -8.27
C ILE A 190 -11.77 18.51 -6.85
N GLY A 191 -10.87 18.55 -5.86
CA GLY A 191 -11.20 18.91 -4.47
C GLY A 191 -11.68 20.35 -4.32
N LEU A 192 -11.25 21.26 -5.20
CA LEU A 192 -11.66 22.67 -5.21
C LEU A 192 -13.00 22.91 -5.94
N MET A 193 -13.55 21.92 -6.64
CA MET A 193 -14.78 22.09 -7.41
C MET A 193 -16.02 22.05 -6.50
N GLU A 194 -16.65 23.20 -6.33
CA GLU A 194 -17.88 23.36 -5.55
C GLU A 194 -19.01 24.04 -6.34
N GLY A 195 -20.20 24.08 -5.74
CA GLY A 195 -21.38 24.74 -6.28
C GLY A 195 -22.13 23.94 -7.34
N SER A 196 -23.04 24.62 -8.05
CA SER A 196 -23.85 24.02 -9.12
C SER A 196 -22.96 23.45 -10.22
N LYS A 197 -23.35 22.30 -10.78
CA LYS A 197 -22.59 21.57 -11.82
C LYS A 197 -21.20 21.07 -11.39
N SER A 198 -20.82 21.17 -10.11
CA SER A 198 -19.55 20.64 -9.59
C SER A 198 -19.38 19.14 -9.89
N VAL A 199 -20.42 18.34 -9.66
CA VAL A 199 -20.41 16.89 -9.93
C VAL A 199 -20.05 16.59 -11.39
N GLU A 200 -20.65 17.30 -12.35
CA GLU A 200 -20.37 17.07 -13.77
C GLU A 200 -18.94 17.49 -14.14
N ARG A 201 -18.44 18.59 -13.58
CA ARG A 201 -17.04 19.01 -13.76
C ARG A 201 -16.06 18.00 -13.16
N LYS A 202 -16.33 17.49 -11.95
CA LYS A 202 -15.54 16.44 -11.30
C LYS A 202 -15.52 15.17 -12.17
N ARG A 203 -16.67 14.72 -12.67
CA ARG A 203 -16.77 13.56 -13.58
C ARG A 203 -15.92 13.76 -14.84
N ALA A 204 -15.98 14.94 -15.46
CA ALA A 204 -15.17 15.24 -16.64
C ALA A 204 -13.65 15.20 -16.35
N ALA A 205 -13.22 15.74 -15.21
CA ALA A 205 -11.81 15.69 -14.79
C ALA A 205 -11.34 14.25 -14.50
N ILE A 206 -12.14 13.47 -13.77
CA ILE A 206 -11.84 12.07 -13.48
C ILE A 206 -11.79 11.25 -14.77
N LYS A 207 -12.74 11.47 -15.71
CA LYS A 207 -12.73 10.80 -17.01
C LYS A 207 -11.43 11.06 -17.77
N LYS A 208 -10.91 12.30 -17.77
CA LYS A 208 -9.62 12.62 -18.40
C LYS A 208 -8.45 11.85 -17.78
N LEU A 209 -8.46 11.67 -16.46
CA LEU A 209 -7.45 10.83 -15.78
C LEU A 209 -7.57 9.38 -16.22
N LEU A 210 -8.76 8.78 -16.13
CA LEU A 210 -9.01 7.38 -16.47
C LEU A 210 -8.68 7.04 -17.93
N VAL A 211 -8.97 7.96 -18.86
CA VAL A 211 -8.64 7.79 -20.28
C VAL A 211 -7.12 7.88 -20.52
N SER A 212 -6.39 8.61 -19.66
CA SER A 212 -4.92 8.71 -19.72
C SER A 212 -4.20 7.59 -18.95
N SER A 213 -4.90 6.89 -18.05
CA SER A 213 -4.36 5.79 -17.26
C SER A 213 -4.04 4.57 -18.12
N LYS A 214 -2.97 3.88 -17.74
CA LYS A 214 -2.53 2.61 -18.32
C LYS A 214 -2.54 1.54 -17.23
N GLU A 215 -2.99 0.34 -17.58
CA GLU A 215 -2.87 -0.86 -16.73
C GLU A 215 -3.33 -0.61 -15.28
N ILE A 216 -2.43 -0.79 -14.32
CA ILE A 216 -2.74 -0.68 -12.88
C ILE A 216 -3.02 0.76 -12.42
N GLU A 217 -2.62 1.78 -13.19
CA GLU A 217 -2.81 3.20 -12.84
C GLU A 217 -4.28 3.52 -12.61
N ALA A 218 -5.19 2.95 -13.42
CA ALA A 218 -6.62 3.22 -13.33
C ALA A 218 -7.19 2.81 -11.96
N GLY A 219 -6.71 1.68 -11.43
CA GLY A 219 -7.11 1.22 -10.10
C GLY A 219 -6.66 2.13 -8.99
N TYR A 220 -5.40 2.57 -9.02
CA TYR A 220 -4.85 3.47 -8.01
C TYR A 220 -5.45 4.87 -8.08
N VAL A 221 -5.79 5.36 -9.28
CA VAL A 221 -6.57 6.60 -9.45
C VAL A 221 -7.94 6.46 -8.78
N ILE A 222 -8.69 5.39 -9.06
CA ILE A 222 -10.02 5.17 -8.45
C ILE A 222 -9.94 5.03 -6.93
N ARG A 223 -9.02 4.20 -6.42
CA ARG A 223 -8.81 4.00 -4.98
C ARG A 223 -8.48 5.32 -4.28
N SER A 224 -7.63 6.14 -4.88
CA SER A 224 -7.30 7.47 -4.35
C SER A 224 -8.54 8.37 -4.32
N LEU A 225 -9.34 8.37 -5.39
CA LEU A 225 -10.57 9.16 -5.48
C LEU A 225 -11.65 8.73 -4.49
N GLN A 226 -11.66 7.45 -4.08
CA GLN A 226 -12.52 6.92 -3.02
C GLN A 226 -12.04 7.31 -1.60
N GLY A 227 -10.88 7.97 -1.48
CA GLY A 227 -10.26 8.27 -0.19
C GLY A 227 -9.66 7.03 0.50
N LYS A 228 -9.54 5.90 -0.20
CA LYS A 228 -9.05 4.63 0.36
C LYS A 228 -8.09 3.96 -0.61
N LEU A 229 -6.78 4.13 -0.40
CA LEU A 229 -5.76 3.55 -1.26
C LEU A 229 -5.67 2.01 -1.16
N ARG A 230 -6.15 1.42 -0.04
CA ARG A 230 -6.27 -0.04 0.19
C ARG A 230 -4.97 -0.86 0.08
N ILE A 231 -3.82 -0.26 0.35
CA ILE A 231 -2.50 -0.93 0.27
C ILE A 231 -1.88 -1.30 1.63
N GLY A 232 -2.64 -1.21 2.73
CA GLY A 232 -2.10 -1.49 4.07
C GLY A 232 -1.06 -0.49 4.59
N LEU A 233 -0.84 0.62 3.88
CA LEU A 233 0.11 1.67 4.23
C LEU A 233 -0.51 2.68 5.20
N ALA A 234 0.12 2.86 6.37
CA ALA A 234 -0.24 3.90 7.33
C ALA A 234 0.53 5.19 7.04
N GLN A 235 -0.08 6.35 7.33
CA GLN A 235 0.58 7.66 7.17
C GLN A 235 1.92 7.75 7.91
N GLN A 236 2.03 7.14 9.10
CA GLN A 236 3.28 7.08 9.85
C GLN A 236 4.40 6.38 9.05
N THR A 237 4.07 5.34 8.29
CA THR A 237 5.04 4.63 7.46
C THR A 237 5.56 5.52 6.33
N VAL A 238 4.71 6.36 5.74
CA VAL A 238 5.12 7.37 4.74
C VAL A 238 6.12 8.35 5.35
N VAL A 239 5.84 8.86 6.55
CA VAL A 239 6.73 9.81 7.26
C VAL A 239 8.07 9.16 7.59
N THR A 240 8.06 7.92 8.11
CA THR A 240 9.29 7.18 8.39
C THR A 240 10.11 6.94 7.13
N ALA A 241 9.47 6.53 6.02
CA ALA A 241 10.15 6.31 4.76
C ALA A 241 10.76 7.59 4.19
N LEU A 242 10.04 8.72 4.28
CA LEU A 242 10.53 10.02 3.85
C LEU A 242 11.75 10.47 4.68
N ALA A 243 11.71 10.30 6.01
CA ALA A 243 12.82 10.65 6.89
C ALA A 243 14.07 9.81 6.58
N GLN A 244 13.91 8.49 6.38
CA GLN A 244 15.01 7.61 5.99
C GLN A 244 15.57 7.99 4.61
N ALA A 245 14.70 8.29 3.65
CA ALA A 245 15.11 8.66 2.30
C ALA A 245 15.93 9.95 2.29
N ALA A 246 15.50 10.96 3.06
CA ALA A 246 16.22 12.23 3.18
C ALA A 246 17.62 12.03 3.80
N LEU A 247 17.71 11.31 4.93
CA LEU A 247 18.98 11.07 5.61
C LEU A 247 19.98 10.31 4.73
N LEU A 248 19.55 9.21 4.12
CA LEU A 248 20.41 8.38 3.28
C LEU A 248 20.88 9.11 2.01
N GLN A 249 20.12 10.09 1.54
CA GLN A 249 20.52 10.85 0.35
C GLN A 249 21.46 12.03 0.67
N GLU A 250 21.39 12.59 1.89
CA GLU A 250 22.39 13.55 2.37
C GLU A 250 23.75 12.87 2.54
N GLU A 251 23.80 11.66 3.12
CA GLU A 251 25.06 10.90 3.26
C GLU A 251 25.73 10.59 1.91
N VAL A 252 24.94 10.36 0.85
CA VAL A 252 25.47 10.18 -0.51
C VAL A 252 26.03 11.48 -1.10
N ARG A 253 25.46 12.63 -0.75
CA ARG A 253 25.94 13.95 -1.20
C ARG A 253 27.21 14.38 -0.45
N ASP A 254 27.31 14.02 0.83
CA ASP A 254 28.37 14.46 1.73
C ASP A 254 29.49 13.41 1.92
N GLY A 255 29.44 12.30 1.18
CA GLY A 255 30.45 11.23 1.20
C GLY A 255 31.85 11.70 0.72
N PRO A 256 32.94 11.02 1.14
CA PRO A 256 34.29 11.52 0.92
C PRO A 256 34.62 11.46 -0.58
N GLY A 257 34.90 12.64 -1.15
CA GLY A 257 35.57 12.76 -2.45
C GLY A 257 37.01 12.24 -2.42
#